data_AF-A0A519LVA7-F1
#
_entry.id   AF-A0A519LVA7-F1
#
_cell.length_a   1.000
_cell.length_b   1.000
_cell.length_c   1.000
_cell.angle_alpha   90.00
_cell.angle_beta   90.00
_cell.angle_gamma   90.00
#
_symmetry.space_group_name_H-M   'P 1'
#
loop_
_entity.id
_entity.type
_entity.pdbx_description
1 polymer ?
#
loop_
_entity_poly.entity_id
_entity_poly.type
_entity_poly.pdbx_seq_one_letter_code
_entity_poly.pdbx_strand_id
1 'polypeptide(L)'
;MNAKTKWVYLFILIVSLSSCISYQKFDYNKSDNNWVTAFKDNVFFASLKGSYQKDTIFQLIEKKDAFNPYDGLTIDDLNETIKLANEFVKNIPEPAMCENCKERENYYVANCLHYYESCELDWIAKEAYRKHLEIEKESISK
;
A
#
# COMPACT_ATOMS: atom_id res chain seq x y z
N MET A 1 -5.60 -51.40 12.58
CA MET A 1 -4.90 -50.09 12.64
C MET A 1 -4.05 -50.05 13.91
N ASN A 2 -2.72 -49.90 13.77
CA ASN A 2 -1.78 -49.96 14.90
C ASN A 2 -1.98 -48.73 15.83
N ALA A 3 -1.74 -48.89 17.13
CA ALA A 3 -1.79 -47.79 18.11
C ALA A 3 -0.92 -46.60 17.67
N LYS A 4 0.26 -46.86 17.08
CA LYS A 4 1.13 -45.80 16.54
C LYS A 4 0.45 -44.98 15.43
N THR A 5 -0.30 -45.65 14.56
CA THR A 5 -1.04 -45.01 13.47
C THR A 5 -2.16 -44.10 14.01
N LYS A 6 -2.84 -44.49 15.10
CA LYS A 6 -3.86 -43.65 15.76
C LYS A 6 -3.27 -42.36 16.35
N TRP A 7 -2.09 -42.43 16.97
CA TRP A 7 -1.39 -41.27 17.52
C TRP A 7 -0.95 -40.27 16.45
N VAL A 8 -0.51 -40.75 15.29
CA VAL A 8 -0.14 -39.89 14.14
C VAL A 8 -1.37 -39.14 13.62
N TYR A 9 -2.50 -39.81 13.43
CA TYR A 9 -3.73 -39.14 12.98
C TYR A 9 -4.27 -38.15 14.02
N LEU A 10 -4.19 -38.46 15.31
CA LEU A 10 -4.57 -37.54 16.39
C LEU A 10 -3.69 -36.28 16.39
N PHE A 11 -2.37 -36.44 16.18
CA PHE A 11 -1.44 -35.33 16.10
C PHE A 11 -1.70 -34.43 14.89
N ILE A 12 -1.93 -35.01 13.71
CA ILE A 12 -2.31 -34.26 12.50
C ILE A 12 -3.62 -33.49 12.72
N LEU A 13 -4.60 -34.10 13.38
CA LEU A 13 -5.89 -33.46 13.68
C LEU A 13 -5.70 -32.25 14.62
N ILE A 14 -4.87 -32.38 15.66
CA ILE A 14 -4.57 -31.29 16.61
C ILE A 14 -3.80 -30.14 15.94
N VAL A 15 -2.83 -30.45 15.06
CA VAL A 15 -2.08 -29.43 14.29
C VAL A 15 -2.98 -28.72 13.27
N SER A 16 -3.94 -29.44 12.67
CA SER A 16 -4.89 -28.82 11.73
C SER A 16 -5.92 -27.91 12.38
N LEU A 17 -6.19 -28.09 13.67
CA LEU A 17 -7.15 -27.27 14.45
C LEU A 17 -6.51 -26.02 15.08
N SER A 18 -5.18 -25.88 15.04
CA SER A 18 -4.46 -24.75 15.65
C SER A 18 -4.25 -23.55 14.70
N SER A 19 -4.68 -23.67 13.45
CA SER A 19 -4.59 -22.58 12.47
C SER A 19 -5.77 -21.61 12.59
N CYS A 20 -5.96 -21.00 13.76
CA CYS A 20 -6.81 -19.82 13.91
C CYS A 20 -6.01 -18.61 13.42
N ILE A 21 -6.07 -18.32 12.13
CA ILE A 21 -5.56 -17.06 11.58
C ILE A 21 -6.52 -15.97 12.06
N SER A 22 -6.18 -15.34 13.19
CA SER A 22 -6.86 -14.12 13.62
C SER A 22 -6.51 -13.01 12.62
N TYR A 23 -7.51 -12.48 11.94
CA TYR A 23 -7.34 -11.28 11.13
C TYR A 23 -6.77 -10.17 12.02
N GLN A 24 -5.60 -9.64 11.66
CA GLN A 24 -5.04 -8.51 12.38
C GLN A 24 -6.02 -7.34 12.26
N LYS A 25 -6.53 -6.86 13.39
CA LYS A 25 -7.35 -5.65 13.41
C LYS A 25 -6.53 -4.48 12.89
N PHE A 26 -7.22 -3.52 12.29
CA PHE A 26 -6.62 -2.26 11.92
C PHE A 26 -5.99 -1.60 13.14
N ASP A 27 -4.77 -1.12 13.00
CA ASP A 27 -4.00 -0.46 14.06
C ASP A 27 -3.32 0.77 13.46
N TYR A 28 -3.67 1.94 13.99
CA TYR A 28 -3.17 3.25 13.58
C TYR A 28 -1.66 3.40 13.77
N ASN A 29 -1.06 2.61 14.67
CA ASN A 29 0.36 2.69 15.02
C ASN A 29 1.13 1.42 14.63
N LYS A 30 0.58 0.63 13.69
CA LYS A 30 1.20 -0.63 13.28
C LYS A 30 2.57 -0.45 12.64
N SER A 31 2.82 0.70 12.01
CA SER A 31 4.06 0.93 11.27
C SER A 31 5.20 1.33 12.20
N ASP A 32 6.37 0.74 11.97
CA ASP A 32 7.62 1.19 12.58
C ASP A 32 7.93 2.67 12.26
N ASN A 33 7.39 3.17 11.13
CA ASN A 33 7.48 4.57 10.74
C ASN A 33 6.18 5.03 10.07
N ASN A 34 5.28 5.61 10.88
CA ASN A 34 3.99 6.10 10.42
C ASN A 34 4.10 7.14 9.29
N TRP A 35 5.14 7.99 9.30
CA TRP A 35 5.34 9.00 8.26
C TRP A 35 5.67 8.36 6.91
N VAL A 36 6.63 7.43 6.88
CA VAL A 36 7.01 6.71 5.66
C VAL A 36 5.84 5.91 5.12
N THR A 37 5.09 5.22 5.98
CA THR A 37 3.88 4.50 5.57
C THR A 37 2.84 5.44 4.99
N ALA A 38 2.56 6.57 5.64
CA ALA A 38 1.61 7.55 5.14
C ALA A 38 2.03 8.14 3.79
N PHE A 39 3.32 8.41 3.59
CA PHE A 39 3.85 8.89 2.31
C PHE A 39 3.59 7.85 1.21
N LYS A 40 3.92 6.59 1.46
CA LYS A 40 3.68 5.49 0.51
C LYS A 40 2.20 5.26 0.23
N ASP A 41 1.36 5.30 1.26
CA ASP A 41 -0.09 5.17 1.12
C ASP A 41 -0.66 6.28 0.24
N ASN A 42 -0.21 7.53 0.42
CA ASN A 42 -0.62 8.65 -0.42
C ASN A 42 -0.16 8.49 -1.87
N VAL A 43 1.07 8.00 -2.12
CA VAL A 43 1.52 7.67 -3.49
C VAL A 43 0.63 6.58 -4.09
N PHE A 44 0.26 5.55 -3.32
CA PHE A 44 -0.63 4.48 -3.79
C PHE A 44 -2.02 5.01 -4.15
N PHE A 45 -2.68 5.76 -3.27
CA PHE A 45 -4.01 6.32 -3.54
C PHE A 45 -3.98 7.32 -4.69
N ALA A 46 -2.96 8.17 -4.77
CA ALA A 46 -2.78 9.10 -5.89
C ALA A 46 -2.55 8.36 -7.21
N SER A 47 -1.81 7.24 -7.20
CA SER A 47 -1.56 6.42 -8.38
C SER A 47 -2.83 5.74 -8.87
N LEU A 48 -3.63 5.19 -7.95
CA LEU A 48 -4.94 4.65 -8.30
C LEU A 48 -5.85 5.74 -8.85
N LYS A 49 -5.99 6.88 -8.15
CA LYS A 49 -6.80 8.01 -8.61
C LYS A 49 -6.37 8.48 -10.01
N GLY A 50 -5.06 8.56 -10.25
CA GLY A 50 -4.45 8.85 -11.55
C GLY A 50 -4.86 7.87 -12.65
N SER A 51 -4.85 6.58 -12.30
CA SER A 51 -5.23 5.48 -13.21
C SER A 51 -6.71 5.50 -13.60
N TYR A 52 -7.58 5.97 -12.70
CA TYR A 52 -9.03 6.03 -12.89
C TYR A 52 -9.55 7.44 -13.22
N GLN A 53 -8.72 8.39 -13.66
CA GLN A 53 -9.06 9.82 -13.81
C GLN A 53 -10.33 10.15 -14.63
N LYS A 54 -10.85 9.22 -15.44
CA LYS A 54 -12.07 9.40 -16.25
C LYS A 54 -13.30 8.69 -15.68
N ASP A 55 -13.18 8.12 -14.48
CA ASP A 55 -14.23 7.35 -13.82
C ASP A 55 -14.68 8.06 -12.53
N THR A 56 -15.93 7.84 -12.14
CA THR A 56 -16.51 8.32 -10.88
C THR A 56 -16.13 7.45 -9.69
N ILE A 57 -15.48 6.29 -9.91
CA ILE A 57 -15.17 5.33 -8.85
C ILE A 57 -14.38 5.94 -7.69
N PHE A 58 -13.38 6.78 -7.96
CA PHE A 58 -12.61 7.44 -6.89
C PHE A 58 -13.43 8.45 -6.10
N GLN A 59 -14.38 9.14 -6.74
CA GLN A 59 -15.33 10.03 -6.04
C GLN A 59 -16.27 9.23 -5.13
N LEU A 60 -16.59 7.99 -5.49
CA LEU A 60 -17.43 7.11 -4.66
C LEU A 60 -16.64 6.54 -3.47
N ILE A 61 -15.36 6.23 -3.66
CA ILE A 61 -14.46 5.79 -2.59
C ILE A 61 -14.26 6.92 -1.58
N GLU A 62 -13.91 8.13 -2.03
CA GLU A 62 -13.67 9.32 -1.18
C GLU A 62 -14.89 9.69 -0.30
N LYS A 63 -16.11 9.28 -0.67
CA LYS A 63 -17.32 9.51 0.15
C LYS A 63 -17.45 8.58 1.36
N LYS A 64 -16.75 7.45 1.35
CA LYS A 64 -16.91 6.37 2.33
C LYS A 64 -15.61 5.95 3.00
N ASP A 65 -14.48 6.26 2.37
CA ASP A 65 -13.16 5.86 2.81
C ASP A 65 -12.41 7.08 3.37
N ALA A 66 -11.87 6.93 4.58
CA ALA A 66 -11.07 7.94 5.24
C ALA A 66 -9.59 7.88 4.83
N PHE A 67 -9.19 6.86 4.05
CA PHE A 67 -7.83 6.56 3.65
C PHE A 67 -6.86 6.47 4.83
N ASN A 68 -5.62 6.91 4.65
CA ASN A 68 -4.62 6.89 5.71
C ASN A 68 -4.96 7.99 6.75
N PRO A 69 -5.08 7.63 8.04
CA PRO A 69 -5.47 8.56 9.10
C PRO A 69 -4.33 9.44 9.65
N TYR A 70 -3.09 9.26 9.21
CA TYR A 70 -1.93 10.01 9.66
C TYR A 70 -1.88 11.40 9.00
N ASP A 71 -1.85 12.44 9.81
CA ASP A 71 -1.91 13.85 9.40
C ASP A 71 -0.56 14.58 9.44
N GLY A 72 0.54 13.86 9.72
CA GLY A 72 1.88 14.45 9.83
C GLY A 72 2.58 14.77 8.50
N LEU A 73 1.94 14.52 7.35
CA LEU A 73 2.46 14.94 6.05
C LEU A 73 2.12 16.42 5.77
N THR A 74 3.09 17.19 5.32
CA THR A 74 2.87 18.58 4.89
C THR A 74 2.21 18.64 3.52
N ILE A 75 1.73 19.84 3.13
CA ILE A 75 1.19 20.06 1.78
C ILE A 75 2.26 19.79 0.71
N ASP A 76 3.52 20.12 0.98
CA ASP A 76 4.62 19.88 0.04
C ASP A 76 4.91 18.39 -0.12
N ASP A 77 4.85 17.62 0.98
CA ASP A 77 4.95 16.17 0.93
C ASP A 77 3.83 15.57 0.08
N LEU A 78 2.58 15.99 0.32
CA LEU A 78 1.42 15.55 -0.45
C LEU A 78 1.55 15.88 -1.95
N ASN A 79 2.03 17.08 -2.29
CA ASN A 79 2.29 17.47 -3.67
C ASN A 79 3.35 16.57 -4.34
N GLU A 80 4.40 16.22 -3.62
CA GLU A 80 5.42 15.30 -4.12
C GLU A 80 4.83 13.89 -4.34
N THR A 81 3.98 13.40 -3.43
CA THR A 81 3.31 12.10 -3.64
C THR A 81 2.45 12.07 -4.91
N ILE A 82 1.76 13.17 -5.20
CA ILE A 82 0.93 13.31 -6.42
C ILE A 82 1.82 13.34 -7.66
N LYS A 83 2.95 14.04 -7.61
CA LYS A 83 3.90 14.09 -8.72
C LYS A 83 4.47 12.71 -9.04
N LEU A 84 4.97 11.99 -8.02
CA LEU A 84 5.48 10.62 -8.15
C LEU A 84 4.42 9.67 -8.73
N ALA A 85 3.19 9.75 -8.21
CA ALA A 85 2.08 8.95 -8.72
C ALA A 85 1.78 9.23 -10.20
N ASN A 86 1.76 10.50 -10.61
CA ASN A 86 1.53 10.88 -12.01
C ASN A 86 2.65 10.40 -12.94
N GLU A 87 3.90 10.42 -12.48
CA GLU A 87 5.05 9.89 -13.23
C GLU A 87 4.95 8.37 -13.36
N PHE A 88 4.61 7.66 -12.28
CA PHE A 88 4.40 6.22 -12.30
C PHE A 88 3.26 5.80 -13.24
N VAL A 89 2.08 6.42 -13.12
CA VAL A 89 0.88 6.06 -13.90
C VAL A 89 1.11 6.20 -15.41
N LYS A 90 1.87 7.21 -15.84
CA LYS A 90 2.22 7.40 -17.27
C LYS A 90 3.05 6.27 -17.86
N ASN A 91 3.75 5.51 -17.01
CA ASN A 91 4.65 4.44 -17.41
C ASN A 91 4.05 3.04 -17.16
N ILE A 92 2.78 2.94 -16.74
CA ILE A 92 2.11 1.64 -16.57
C ILE A 92 2.00 0.97 -17.93
N PRO A 93 2.55 -0.25 -18.11
CA PRO A 93 2.51 -0.94 -19.38
C PRO A 93 1.08 -1.36 -19.75
N GLU A 94 0.82 -1.42 -21.04
CA GLU A 94 -0.40 -2.03 -21.56
C GLU A 94 -0.45 -3.54 -21.20
N PRO A 95 -1.64 -4.10 -20.99
CA PRO A 95 -1.80 -5.49 -20.59
C PRO A 95 -1.30 -6.43 -21.69
N ALA A 96 -0.24 -7.18 -21.42
CA ALA A 96 0.34 -8.13 -22.37
C ALA A 96 -0.33 -9.51 -22.37
N MET A 97 -0.99 -9.90 -21.28
CA MET A 97 -1.58 -11.23 -21.08
C MET A 97 -3.07 -11.14 -20.74
N CYS A 98 -3.88 -10.70 -21.70
CA CYS A 98 -5.32 -10.69 -21.51
C CYS A 98 -6.07 -11.06 -22.79
N GLU A 99 -6.67 -12.25 -22.80
CA GLU A 99 -7.38 -12.79 -23.98
C GLU A 99 -8.62 -11.97 -24.38
N ASN A 100 -9.18 -11.15 -23.47
CA ASN A 100 -10.42 -10.40 -23.71
C ASN A 100 -10.39 -8.95 -23.19
N CYS A 101 -9.21 -8.38 -22.92
CA CYS A 101 -9.16 -7.02 -22.42
C CYS A 101 -9.51 -6.02 -23.52
N LYS A 102 -10.33 -5.04 -23.17
CA LYS A 102 -10.53 -3.85 -24.03
C LYS A 102 -9.29 -2.95 -23.95
N GLU A 103 -9.08 -2.12 -24.97
CA GLU A 103 -8.06 -1.08 -24.92
C GLU A 103 -8.16 -0.29 -23.60
N ARG A 104 -7.03 -0.11 -22.90
CA ARG A 104 -6.89 0.62 -21.62
C ARG A 104 -7.40 -0.09 -20.36
N GLU A 105 -7.69 -1.39 -20.42
CA GLU A 105 -7.87 -2.22 -19.24
C GLU A 105 -6.52 -2.65 -18.64
N ASN A 106 -5.67 -1.67 -18.34
CA ASN A 106 -4.38 -1.94 -17.71
C ASN A 106 -4.63 -2.47 -16.29
N TYR A 107 -3.73 -3.33 -15.80
CA TYR A 107 -3.78 -3.88 -14.45
C TYR A 107 -3.45 -2.82 -13.38
N TYR A 108 -4.21 -1.73 -13.32
CA TYR A 108 -3.90 -0.54 -12.54
C TYR A 108 -3.72 -0.85 -11.05
N VAL A 109 -4.65 -1.60 -10.46
CA VAL A 109 -4.57 -1.98 -9.03
C VAL A 109 -3.31 -2.79 -8.75
N ALA A 110 -3.03 -3.79 -9.58
CA ALA A 110 -1.84 -4.64 -9.41
C ALA A 110 -0.55 -3.82 -9.56
N ASN A 111 -0.47 -2.96 -10.58
CA ASN A 111 0.68 -2.07 -10.78
C ASN A 111 0.87 -1.12 -9.59
N CYS A 112 -0.18 -0.46 -9.12
CA CYS A 112 -0.11 0.44 -7.96
C CYS A 112 0.32 -0.33 -6.70
N LEU A 113 -0.19 -1.55 -6.49
CA LEU A 113 0.19 -2.39 -5.36
C LEU A 113 1.66 -2.83 -5.45
N HIS A 114 2.14 -3.24 -6.62
CA HIS A 114 3.54 -3.59 -6.81
C HIS A 114 4.46 -2.38 -6.62
N TYR A 115 4.04 -1.19 -7.04
CA TYR A 115 4.81 0.03 -6.78
C TYR A 115 4.83 0.40 -5.30
N TYR A 116 3.70 0.24 -4.60
CA TYR A 116 3.61 0.38 -3.15
C TYR A 116 4.60 -0.52 -2.40
N GLU A 117 4.74 -1.76 -2.86
CA GLU A 117 5.65 -2.76 -2.29
C GLU A 117 7.09 -2.66 -2.82
N SER A 118 7.36 -1.79 -3.79
CA SER A 118 8.66 -1.71 -4.45
C SER A 118 9.76 -1.15 -3.56
N CYS A 119 10.98 -1.64 -3.77
CA CYS A 119 12.19 -1.08 -3.13
C CYS A 119 12.43 0.37 -3.57
N GLU A 120 12.03 0.73 -4.79
CA GLU A 120 12.14 2.08 -5.31
C GLU A 120 11.32 3.06 -4.48
N LEU A 121 10.02 2.81 -4.32
CA LEU A 121 9.17 3.69 -3.54
C LEU A 121 9.57 3.71 -2.05
N ASP A 122 10.01 2.57 -1.52
CA ASP A 122 10.54 2.50 -0.15
C ASP A 122 11.77 3.38 0.05
N TRP A 123 12.70 3.39 -0.92
CA TRP A 123 13.87 4.26 -0.89
C TRP A 123 13.48 5.74 -1.01
N ILE A 124 12.59 6.09 -1.95
CA ILE A 124 12.11 7.47 -2.13
C ILE A 124 11.44 7.98 -0.84
N ALA A 125 10.56 7.19 -0.23
CA ALA A 125 9.84 7.58 0.98
C ALA A 125 10.78 7.77 2.18
N LYS A 126 11.79 6.90 2.33
CA LYS A 126 12.81 7.05 3.39
C LYS A 126 13.68 8.29 3.19
N GLU A 127 14.05 8.61 1.96
CA GLU A 127 14.82 9.81 1.65
C GLU A 127 13.99 11.09 1.85
N ALA A 128 12.71 11.08 1.48
CA ALA A 128 11.78 12.17 1.78
C ALA A 128 11.64 12.37 3.29
N TYR A 129 11.50 11.29 4.06
CA TYR A 129 11.43 11.36 5.52
C TYR A 129 12.70 11.94 6.16
N ARG A 130 13.88 11.57 5.64
CA ARG A 130 15.16 12.14 6.11
C ARG A 130 15.19 13.66 5.94
N LYS A 131 14.73 14.17 4.81
CA LYS A 131 14.62 15.62 4.54
C LYS A 131 13.61 16.29 5.47
N HIS A 132 12.46 15.65 5.69
CA HIS A 132 11.46 16.13 6.64
C HIS A 132 12.05 16.33 8.04
N LEU A 133 12.81 15.35 8.55
CA LEU A 133 13.49 15.44 9.86
C LEU A 133 14.55 16.56 9.91
N GLU A 134 15.25 16.83 8.81
CA GLU A 134 16.20 17.94 8.73
C GLU A 134 15.48 19.29 8.87
N ILE A 135 14.35 19.47 8.17
CA ILE A 135 13.53 20.68 8.23
C ILE A 135 12.93 20.88 9.64
N GLU A 136 12.40 19.82 10.25
CA GLU A 136 11.89 19.89 11.63
C GLU A 136 12.98 20.29 12.63
N LYS A 137 14.19 19.75 12.48
CA LYS A 137 15.30 20.12 13.35
C LYS A 137 15.70 21.58 13.19
N GLU A 138 15.73 22.09 11.96
CA GLU A 138 16.02 23.50 11.67
C GLU A 138 14.95 24.44 12.24
N SER A 139 13.67 24.07 12.17
CA SER A 139 12.56 24.89 12.66
C SER A 139 12.55 25.01 14.19
N ILE A 140 12.96 23.96 14.90
CA ILE A 140 13.09 23.95 16.37
C ILE A 140 14.32 24.75 16.85
N SER A 141 15.35 24.89 16.01
CA SER A 141 16.60 25.57 16.35
C SER A 141 16.55 27.11 16.19
N LYS A 142 15.45 27.66 15.68
CA LYS A 142 15.21 29.10 15.47
C LYS A 142 14.25 29.65 16.51
#